data_AF-A0A4V6X6M3-F1
#
_entry.id   AF-A0A4V6X6M3-F1
#
_cell.length_a   1.000
_cell.length_b   1.000
_cell.length_c   1.000
_cell.angle_alpha   90.00
_cell.angle_beta   90.00
_cell.angle_gamma   90.00
#
_symmetry.space_group_name_H-M   'P 1'
#
loop_
_entity.id
_entity.type
_entity.pdbx_description
1 polymer ?
#
loop_
_entity_poly.entity_id
_entity_poly.type
_entity_poly.pdbx_seq_one_letter_code
_entity_poly.pdbx_strand_id
1 'polypeptide(L)' 'MFIRAERLLIRNFEFKDWQAVHEYTSDSNVMKYIPEGVFTEEDTRNFVNRNMGENAENFPVILVDENIL' A
#
# COMPACT_ATOMS: atom_id res chain seq x y z
N MET A 1 2.42 10.52 7.93
CA MET A 1 2.56 9.47 8.97
C MET A 1 3.98 8.90 8.93
N PHE A 2 4.58 8.63 10.09
CA PHE A 2 5.82 7.87 10.19
C PHE A 2 5.85 7.12 11.53
N ILE A 3 5.73 5.79 11.50
CA ILE A 3 5.76 4.92 12.68
C ILE A 3 6.76 3.80 12.43
N ARG A 4 7.75 3.67 13.31
CA ARG A 4 8.74 2.59 13.28
C ARG A 4 8.47 1.61 14.41
N ALA A 5 8.24 0.35 14.06
CA ALA A 5 8.20 -0.78 14.95
C ALA A 5 9.51 -1.58 14.83
N GLU A 6 9.61 -2.71 15.55
CA GLU A 6 10.76 -3.61 15.49
C GLU A 6 11.02 -4.10 14.05
N ARG A 7 10.00 -4.69 13.41
CA ARG A 7 10.13 -5.32 12.09
C ARG A 7 9.46 -4.57 10.94
N LEU A 8 8.79 -3.44 11.23
CA LEU A 8 7.92 -2.77 10.27
C LEU A 8 8.09 -1.24 10.31
N LEU A 9 7.93 -0.62 9.14
CA LEU A 9 7.84 0.82 8.97
C LEU A 9 6.51 1.17 8.29
N ILE A 10 5.74 2.05 8.93
CA ILE A 10 4.53 2.65 8.34
C ILE A 10 4.87 4.09 7.97
N ARG A 11 4.69 4.45 6.70
CA ARG A 11 5.02 5.78 6.16
C ARG A 11 3.92 6.27 5.21
N ASN A 12 4.01 7.51 4.73
CA ASN A 12 3.20 7.95 3.60
C ASN A 12 3.54 7.14 2.34
N PHE A 13 2.57 7.01 1.44
CA PHE A 13 2.80 6.45 0.12
C PHE A 13 3.79 7.31 -0.69
N GLU A 14 4.57 6.63 -1.52
CA GLU A 14 5.24 7.20 -2.69
C GLU A 14 4.59 6.61 -3.94
N PHE A 15 4.56 7.35 -5.05
CA PHE A 15 3.87 6.88 -6.25
C PHE A 15 4.36 5.49 -6.69
N LYS A 16 5.68 5.23 -6.62
CA LYS A 16 6.29 3.94 -6.98
C LYS A 16 5.74 2.72 -6.22
N ASP A 17 5.09 2.92 -5.07
CA ASP A 17 4.52 1.83 -4.27
C ASP A 17 3.32 1.18 -4.99
N TRP A 18 2.74 1.81 -6.02
CA TRP A 18 1.54 1.32 -6.72
C TRP A 18 1.67 -0.10 -7.26
N GLN A 19 2.88 -0.52 -7.66
CA GLN A 19 3.11 -1.84 -8.23
C GLN A 19 2.95 -2.95 -7.17
N ALA A 20 3.54 -2.73 -5.99
CA ALA A 20 3.40 -3.66 -4.85
C ALA A 20 1.98 -3.66 -4.30
N VAL A 21 1.30 -2.51 -4.32
CA VAL A 21 -0.14 -2.45 -3.99
C VAL A 21 -0.95 -3.25 -4.99
N HIS A 22 -0.64 -3.14 -6.29
CA HIS A 22 -1.39 -3.79 -7.35
C HIS A 22 -1.31 -5.32 -7.28
N GLU A 23 -0.19 -5.86 -6.79
CA GLU A 23 -0.01 -7.30 -6.61
C GLU A 23 -1.16 -7.94 -5.82
N TYR A 24 -1.63 -7.28 -4.76
CA TYR A 24 -2.74 -7.80 -3.96
C TYR A 24 -4.10 -7.18 -4.31
N THR A 25 -4.16 -5.92 -4.79
CA THR A 25 -5.45 -5.33 -5.18
C THR A 25 -5.98 -5.88 -6.50
N SER A 26 -5.15 -6.52 -7.32
CA SER A 26 -5.57 -7.26 -8.52
C SER A 26 -6.03 -8.70 -8.23
N ASP A 27 -5.81 -9.21 -7.01
CA ASP A 27 -6.24 -10.57 -6.64
C ASP A 27 -7.68 -10.57 -6.11
N SER A 28 -8.55 -11.28 -6.83
CA SER A 28 -9.96 -11.51 -6.45
C SER A 28 -10.16 -12.16 -5.08
N ASN A 29 -9.21 -12.98 -4.60
CA ASN A 29 -9.29 -13.58 -3.27
C ASN A 29 -9.05 -12.55 -2.17
N VAL A 30 -8.10 -11.64 -2.37
CA VAL A 30 -7.80 -10.55 -1.44
C VAL A 30 -8.94 -9.54 -1.42
N MET A 31 -9.42 -9.15 -2.61
CA MET A 31 -10.46 -8.11 -2.75
C MET A 31 -11.89 -8.63 -2.55
N LYS A 32 -12.08 -9.92 -2.28
CA LYS A 32 -13.41 -10.58 -2.17
C LYS A 32 -14.39 -9.86 -1.25
N TYR A 33 -13.89 -9.28 -0.17
CA TYR A 33 -14.69 -8.59 0.84
C TYR A 33 -14.51 -7.07 0.83
N ILE A 34 -13.73 -6.53 -0.11
CA ILE A 34 -13.51 -5.10 -0.28
C ILE A 34 -14.60 -4.56 -1.22
N PRO A 35 -15.41 -3.57 -0.80
CA PRO A 35 -16.56 -3.08 -1.57
C PRO A 35 -16.23 -2.65 -2.99
N GLU A 36 -15.04 -2.08 -3.19
CA GLU A 36 -14.57 -1.59 -4.48
C GLU A 36 -14.22 -2.71 -5.48
N GLY A 37 -14.10 -3.96 -5.01
CA GLY A 37 -13.73 -5.10 -5.85
C GLY A 37 -12.28 -5.07 -6.32
N VAL A 38 -11.97 -5.90 -7.32
CA VAL A 38 -10.61 -6.03 -7.88
C VAL A 38 -10.22 -4.74 -8.61
N PHE A 39 -9.02 -4.24 -8.35
CA PHE A 39 -8.51 -3.03 -8.98
C PHE A 39 -7.88 -3.33 -10.34
N THR A 40 -8.06 -2.41 -11.29
CA THR A 40 -7.17 -2.27 -12.43
C THR A 40 -5.87 -1.56 -12.01
N GLU A 41 -4.87 -1.51 -12.89
CA GLU A 41 -3.66 -0.73 -12.61
C GLU A 41 -3.97 0.77 -12.43
N GLU A 42 -4.95 1.29 -13.19
CA GLU A 42 -5.36 2.70 -13.09
C GLU A 42 -6.01 2.99 -11.74
N ASP A 43 -6.92 2.12 -11.28
CA ASP A 43 -7.54 2.23 -9.96
C ASP A 43 -6.48 2.23 -8.86
N THR A 44 -5.47 1.38 -9.01
CA THR A 44 -4.37 1.29 -8.03
C THR A 44 -3.50 2.53 -8.01
N ARG A 45 -3.13 3.07 -9.18
CA ARG A 45 -2.39 4.34 -9.28
C ARG A 45 -3.18 5.49 -8.66
N ASN A 46 -4.49 5.55 -8.92
CA ASN A 46 -5.38 6.56 -8.35
C ASN A 46 -5.49 6.41 -6.83
N PHE A 47 -5.61 5.18 -6.32
CA PHE A 47 -5.63 4.86 -4.90
C PHE A 47 -4.35 5.28 -4.17
N VAL A 48 -3.18 5.01 -4.75
CA VAL A 48 -1.91 5.45 -4.16
C VAL A 48 -1.84 6.98 -4.19
N ASN A 49 -2.13 7.60 -5.33
CA ASN A 49 -2.04 9.06 -5.49
C ASN A 49 -2.94 9.82 -4.50
N ARG A 50 -4.18 9.36 -4.26
CA ARG A 50 -5.07 9.99 -3.25
C ARG A 50 -4.55 9.89 -1.81
N ASN A 51 -3.71 8.90 -1.52
CA ASN A 51 -3.19 8.63 -0.17
C ASN A 51 -1.73 9.10 0.02
N MET A 52 -1.18 9.93 -0.88
CA MET A 52 0.16 10.52 -0.71
C MET A 52 0.15 11.82 0.10
N GLY A 53 -1.00 12.51 0.19
CA GLY A 53 -1.11 13.87 0.74
C GLY A 53 -1.42 13.95 2.25
N GLU A 54 -1.69 15.16 2.73
CA GLU A 54 -1.99 15.43 4.15
C GLU A 54 -3.28 14.75 4.63
N ASN A 55 -4.23 14.48 3.72
CA ASN A 55 -5.49 13.80 3.99
C ASN A 55 -5.41 12.28 3.73
N ALA A 56 -4.21 11.69 3.82
CA ALA A 56 -4.03 10.26 3.61
C ALA A 56 -4.79 9.44 4.66
N GLU A 57 -5.57 8.46 4.21
CA GLU A 57 -6.32 7.55 5.06
C GLU A 57 -5.69 6.14 5.10
N ASN A 58 -4.87 5.82 4.10
CA ASN A 58 -4.20 4.52 3.95
C ASN A 58 -2.69 4.72 3.89
N PHE A 59 -1.95 3.79 4.50
CA PHE A 59 -0.50 3.86 4.59
C PHE A 59 0.12 2.49 4.28
N PRO A 60 1.18 2.43 3.45
CA PRO A 60 1.90 1.19 3.22
C PRO A 60 2.61 0.73 4.50
N VAL A 61 2.68 -0.58 4.68
CA VAL A 61 3.45 -1.23 5.73
C VAL A 61 4.64 -1.91 5.08
N ILE A 62 5.84 -1.46 5.42
CA ILE A 62 7.10 -1.93 4.83
C ILE A 62 7.80 -2.83 5.84
N LEU A 63 8.24 -4.00 5.40
CA LEU A 63 9.10 -4.85 6.22
C LEU A 63 10.48 -4.19 6.35
N VAL A 64 10.94 -4.02 7.59
CA VAL A 64 12.32 -3.62 7.86
C VAL A 64 13.11 -4.92 7.95
N ASP A 65 13.91 -5.20 6.92
CA ASP A 65 14.80 -6.37 6.94
C ASP A 65 15.76 -6.25 8.13
N GLU A 66 15.66 -7.19 9.07
CA GLU A 66 16.59 -7.33 10.20
C GLU A 66 17.80 -8.22 9.88
N ASN A 67 17.98 -8.68 8.63
CA ASN A 67 19.07 -9.60 8.27
C ASN A 67 19.77 -9.23 6.94
N ILE A 68 20.59 -8.18 6.97
CA ILE A 68 21.86 -8.23 6.24
C ILE A 68 22.92 -8.51 7.30
N LEU A 69 23.29 -9.79 7.40
CA LEU A 69 24.39 -10.29 8.24
C LEU A 69 25.74 -9.96 7.59
#